data_AF-A0A0H5SI08-F1
#
_entry.id   AF-A0A0H5SI08-F1
#
_cell.length_a   1.000
_cell.length_b   1.000
_cell.length_c   1.000
_cell.angle_alpha   90.00
_cell.angle_beta   90.00
_cell.angle_gamma   90.00
#
_symmetry.space_group_name_H-M   'P 1'
#
loop_
_entity.id
_entity.type
_entity.pdbx_description
1 polymer ?
#
loop_
_entity_poly.entity_id
_entity_poly.type
_entity_poly.pdbx_seq_one_letter_code
_entity_poly.pdbx_strand_id
1 'polypeptide(L)' 'MLNQAVGDRQILAKQLNISPHQLSYVTHSGEGEGLLFYGNVILPFVDRFPTDLELYKLLTTKLNEVVDAKKE' A
#
# COMPACT_ATOMS: atom_id res chain seq x y z
N MET A 1 4.21 4.12 3.97
CA MET A 1 5.01 3.38 2.98
C MET A 1 4.28 2.10 2.64
N LEU A 2 3.76 2.04 1.43
CA LEU A 2 3.12 0.84 0.86
C LEU A 2 4.19 -0.13 0.36
N ASN A 3 3.79 -1.22 -0.29
CA ASN A 3 4.74 -2.11 -0.97
C ASN A 3 5.59 -1.32 -1.99
N GLN A 4 6.92 -1.54 -2.00
CA GLN A 4 7.87 -0.87 -2.91
C GLN A 4 8.82 -1.90 -3.52
N ALA A 5 9.44 -1.55 -4.65
CA ALA A 5 10.46 -2.38 -5.28
C ALA A 5 11.69 -2.55 -4.37
N VAL A 6 12.46 -3.62 -4.58
CA VAL A 6 13.58 -4.00 -3.69
C VAL A 6 14.60 -2.88 -3.52
N GLY A 7 14.98 -2.20 -4.61
CA GLY A 7 15.93 -1.08 -4.58
C GLY A 7 15.39 0.12 -3.79
N ASP A 8 14.14 0.52 -4.06
CA ASP A 8 13.50 1.66 -3.40
C ASP A 8 13.32 1.43 -1.90
N ARG A 9 12.98 0.20 -1.50
CA ARG A 9 12.87 -0.17 -0.07
C ARG A 9 14.16 0.07 0.68
N GLN A 10 15.32 -0.27 0.10
CA GLN A 10 16.61 -0.06 0.77
C GLN A 10 16.95 1.43 0.92
N ILE A 11 16.60 2.25 -0.08
CA ILE A 11 16.79 3.69 -0.04
C ILE A 11 15.89 4.30 1.04
N LEU A 12 14.60 3.96 1.04
CA LEU A 12 13.63 4.44 2.02
C LEU A 12 13.96 3.97 3.45
N ALA A 13 14.40 2.72 3.61
CA ALA A 13 14.81 2.18 4.91
C ALA A 13 15.94 3.00 5.55
N LYS A 14 16.94 3.38 4.74
CA LYS A 14 18.06 4.20 5.19
C LYS A 14 17.62 5.63 5.53
N GLN A 15 16.80 6.24 4.68
CA GLN A 15 16.35 7.63 4.87
C GLN A 15 15.40 7.78 6.07
N LEU A 16 14.54 6.79 6.30
CA LEU A 16 13.52 6.82 7.36
C LEU A 16 13.93 6.04 8.62
N ASN A 17 15.20 5.61 8.71
CA ASN A 17 15.76 4.82 9.83
C ASN A 17 14.88 3.60 10.21
N ILE A 18 14.36 2.88 9.20
CA ILE A 18 13.48 1.73 9.39
C ILE A 18 14.35 0.50 9.69
N SER A 19 14.03 -0.22 10.77
CA SER A 19 14.71 -1.46 11.09
C SER A 19 14.38 -2.59 10.10
N PRO A 20 15.26 -3.58 9.91
CA PRO A 20 14.97 -4.75 9.07
C PRO A 20 13.68 -5.49 9.46
N HIS A 21 13.35 -5.53 10.75
CA HIS A 21 12.12 -6.14 11.26
C HIS A 21 10.87 -5.33 10.88
N GLN A 22 10.94 -4.00 10.87
CA GLN A 22 9.82 -3.18 10.38
C GLN A 22 9.65 -3.31 8.86
N LEU A 23 10.77 -3.50 8.14
CA LEU A 23 10.76 -3.71 6.70
C LEU A 23 10.07 -5.02 6.30
N SER A 24 10.06 -6.05 7.16
CA SER A 24 9.42 -7.33 6.82
C SER A 24 7.89 -7.22 6.70
N TYR A 25 7.28 -6.21 7.31
CA TYR A 25 5.85 -5.92 7.18
C TYR A 25 5.44 -5.37 5.81
N VAL A 26 6.41 -4.96 4.98
CA VAL A 26 6.17 -4.39 3.63
C VAL A 26 6.80 -5.21 2.50
N THR A 27 7.53 -6.29 2.81
CA THR A 27 8.17 -7.12 1.77
C THR A 27 7.20 -8.06 1.07
N HIS A 28 6.04 -8.35 1.67
CA HIS A 28 4.97 -9.20 1.12
C HIS A 28 3.58 -8.58 1.31
N SER A 29 3.50 -7.26 1.45
CA SER A 29 2.25 -6.56 1.71
C SER A 29 1.37 -6.52 0.46
N GLY A 30 0.10 -6.86 0.62
CA GLY A 30 -0.93 -6.72 -0.39
C GLY A 30 -1.27 -5.25 -0.69
N GLU A 31 -2.26 -5.03 -1.55
CA GLU A 31 -2.87 -3.72 -1.69
C GLU A 31 -3.53 -3.27 -0.39
N GLY A 32 -3.41 -1.98 -0.06
CA GLY A 32 -3.93 -1.43 1.20
C GLY A 32 -3.10 -1.75 2.44
N GLU A 33 -1.98 -2.46 2.32
CA GLU A 33 -1.10 -2.80 3.45
C GLU A 33 0.20 -1.99 3.42
N GLY A 34 0.71 -1.61 4.61
CA GLY A 34 1.98 -0.89 4.69
C GLY A 34 2.39 -0.40 6.08
N LEU A 35 3.22 0.64 6.11
CA LEU A 35 3.68 1.34 7.32
C LEU A 35 3.17 2.79 7.36
N LEU A 36 2.57 3.21 8.46
CA LEU A 36 2.29 4.62 8.78
C LEU A 36 3.45 5.21 9.58
N PHE A 37 3.83 6.44 9.23
CA PHE A 37 4.86 7.21 9.92
C PHE A 37 4.20 8.39 10.62
N TYR A 38 4.36 8.47 11.94
CA TYR A 38 3.87 9.60 12.75
C TYR A 38 4.97 10.02 13.74
N GLY A 39 5.69 11.09 13.38
CA GLY A 39 6.88 11.51 14.13
C GLY A 39 7.94 10.40 14.15
N ASN A 40 8.22 9.86 15.34
CA ASN A 40 9.14 8.76 15.56
C ASN A 40 8.47 7.37 15.65
N VAL A 41 7.14 7.31 15.52
CA VAL A 41 6.38 6.05 15.60
C VAL A 41 6.14 5.51 14.21
N ILE A 42 6.40 4.21 14.05
CA ILE A 42 6.14 3.45 12.83
C ILE A 42 5.13 2.37 13.17
N LEU A 43 3.97 2.39 12.52
CA LEU A 43 2.88 1.43 12.74
C LEU A 43 2.58 0.63 11.47
N PRO A 44 2.52 -0.71 11.51
CA PRO A 44 1.94 -1.46 10.41
C PRO A 44 0.44 -1.17 10.31
N PHE A 45 -0.08 -1.09 9.10
CA PHE A 45 -1.51 -0.92 8.85
C PHE A 45 -2.01 -1.83 7.73
N VAL A 46 -3.30 -2.14 7.79
CA VAL A 46 -4.04 -2.89 6.78
C VAL A 46 -5.33 -2.12 6.53
N ASP A 47 -5.55 -1.70 5.29
CA ASP A 47 -6.78 -1.07 4.82
C ASP A 47 -7.46 -2.01 3.80
N ARG A 48 -8.63 -2.51 4.16
CA ARG A 48 -9.48 -3.33 3.28
C ARG A 48 -10.62 -2.46 2.78
N PHE A 49 -10.33 -1.66 1.76
CA PHE A 49 -11.31 -0.73 1.21
C PHE A 49 -12.49 -1.50 0.59
N PRO A 50 -13.75 -1.17 0.93
CA PRO A 50 -14.91 -1.88 0.39
C PRO A 50 -15.05 -1.64 -1.12
N THR A 51 -15.11 -2.72 -1.92
CA THR A 51 -15.10 -2.65 -3.39
C THR A 51 -16.49 -2.61 -4.02
N ASP A 52 -17.53 -2.86 -3.23
CA ASP A 52 -18.94 -2.85 -3.62
C ASP A 52 -19.54 -1.44 -3.66
N LEU A 53 -18.82 -0.45 -3.14
CA LEU A 53 -19.27 0.94 -3.11
C LEU A 53 -19.11 1.62 -4.47
N GLU A 54 -20.06 2.48 -4.84
CA GLU A 54 -19.92 3.40 -5.99
C GLU A 54 -18.67 4.28 -5.87
N LEU A 55 -18.28 4.60 -4.63
CA LEU A 55 -17.05 5.32 -4.36
C LEU A 55 -15.80 4.56 -4.85
N TYR A 56 -15.74 3.24 -4.67
CA TYR A 56 -14.63 2.43 -5.17
C TYR A 56 -14.59 2.44 -6.70
N LYS A 57 -15.74 2.28 -7.36
CA LYS A 57 -15.85 2.32 -8.82
C LYS A 57 -15.37 3.65 -9.41
N LEU A 58 -15.64 4.76 -8.70
CA LEU A 58 -15.20 6.10 -9.10
C LEU A 58 -13.69 6.33 -8.89
N LEU A 59 -13.08 5.68 -7.90
CA LEU A 59 -11.71 5.95 -7.47
C LEU A 59 -10.68 4.89 -7.90
N THR A 60 -11.13 3.69 -8.28
CA THR A 60 -10.21 2.60 -8.66
C THR A 60 -9.37 3.00 -9.87
N THR A 61 -8.07 2.75 -9.78
CA THR A 61 -7.12 2.94 -10.88
C THR A 61 -6.77 1.63 -11.58
N LYS A 62 -7.37 0.51 -11.14
CA LYS A 62 -7.18 -0.80 -11.76
C LYS A 62 -7.91 -0.83 -13.09
N LEU A 63 -7.14 -0.72 -14.18
CA LEU A 63 -7.68 -0.63 -15.54
C LEU A 63 -8.64 -1.78 -15.88
N ASN A 64 -8.31 -2.98 -15.42
CA ASN A 64 -9.11 -4.20 -15.66
C ASN A 64 -10.54 -4.02 -15.12
N GLU A 65 -10.68 -3.51 -13.89
CA GLU A 65 -11.97 -3.29 -13.23
C GLU A 65 -12.75 -2.16 -13.93
N VAL A 66 -12.07 -1.10 -14.37
CA VAL A 66 -12.70 0.02 -15.10
C VAL A 66 -13.20 -0.40 -16.48
N VAL A 67 -12.46 -1.28 -17.17
CA VAL A 67 -12.86 -1.79 -18.49
C VAL A 67 -14.08 -2.69 -18.37
N ASP A 68 -14.16 -3.52 -17.34
CA ASP A 68 -15.30 -4.41 -17.12
C ASP A 68 -16.55 -3.62 -16.68
N ALA A 69 -16.40 -2.60 -15.83
CA ALA A 69 -17.50 -1.72 -15.43
C ALA A 69 -18.11 -0.89 -16.59
N LYS A 70 -17.40 -0.74 -17.73
CA LYS A 70 -17.92 -0.05 -18.93
C LYS A 70 -18.61 -0.99 -19.93
N LYS A 71 -18.48 -2.30 -19.76
CA LYS A 71 -19.14 -3.31 -20.59
C LYS A 71 -20.53 -3.66 -20.08
N GLU A 72 -20.78 -3.44 -18.78
CA GLU A 72 -22.10 -3.45 -18.14
C GLU A 72 -22.85 -2.14 -18.40
#